data_AF-A0A2K8L9Q4-F1
#
_entry.id   AF-A0A2K8L9Q4-F1
#
_cell.length_a   1.000
_cell.length_b   1.000
_cell.length_c   1.000
_cell.angle_alpha   90.00
_cell.angle_beta   90.00
_cell.angle_gamma   90.00
#
_symmetry.space_group_name_H-M   'P 1'
#
loop_
_entity.id
_entity.type
_entity.pdbx_description
1 polymer ?
#
loop_
_entity_poly.entity_id
_entity_poly.type
_entity_poly.pdbx_seq_one_letter_code
_entity_poly.pdbx_strand_id
1 'polypeptide(L)'
;MIVEGVTCEGVAGPLLPGGEAVVRIEGSTLLVVNAVPGDHLKLRVAGKRRGVFRGEIDAVVKPSSDRIEPPCGVASICGGCALQYLSGENQALLKSGWVKDAFSQLMDDKCNWIPSLFHKDWCRRRVRWFVGSDSDGRFLGFYRPTSHEPVRQSKCMVVSDELNLLRSLIEQSLITDELHAVQALQLDDGIHVILEAASRPTAIEVAGIDNTPLQWWWRDKAGITRPLKKPVVQFHDLLPAGDRDISLAVGPDSFVQGQMEGNRELIAQIIAWAGSVDRVADLFCGIGNLSLPLAVATGATVVGAELNEASVRAAAANAKNLSVNASFEVANLFEEFSLEPYIGADLLILDPPRRGAKRICSRISQLMPEKIIMISCDVAAGARDGLLLQEQGYRMSALRALDLFPGAGHVEAMSLWVRG
;
A
#
# COMPACT_ATOMS: atom_id res chain seq x y z
N MET A 1 -21.88 -20.79 -26.15
CA MET A 1 -21.94 -19.41 -25.59
C MET A 1 -21.72 -19.52 -24.09
N ILE A 2 -20.81 -18.72 -23.54
CA ILE A 2 -20.55 -18.72 -22.10
C ILE A 2 -21.65 -17.91 -21.41
N VAL A 3 -22.37 -18.58 -20.52
CA VAL A 3 -23.39 -17.99 -19.67
C VAL A 3 -23.04 -18.26 -18.21
N GLU A 4 -23.52 -17.40 -17.33
CA GLU A 4 -23.33 -17.53 -15.88
C GLU A 4 -23.84 -18.89 -15.37
N GLY A 5 -23.12 -19.47 -14.42
CA GLY A 5 -23.43 -20.77 -13.83
C GLY A 5 -22.94 -21.99 -14.62
N VAL A 6 -22.44 -21.82 -15.84
CA VAL A 6 -21.85 -22.94 -16.62
C VAL A 6 -20.52 -23.37 -16.01
N THR A 7 -20.33 -24.68 -15.93
CA THR A 7 -19.05 -25.28 -15.60
C THR A 7 -18.21 -25.48 -16.86
N CYS A 8 -16.93 -25.16 -16.78
CA CYS A 8 -15.97 -25.30 -17.86
C CYS A 8 -14.61 -25.78 -17.33
N GLU A 9 -13.75 -26.24 -18.21
CA GLU A 9 -12.37 -26.57 -17.88
C GLU A 9 -11.41 -25.59 -18.58
N GLY A 10 -10.29 -25.29 -17.93
CA GLY A 10 -9.28 -24.41 -18.49
C GLY A 10 -7.95 -24.54 -17.77
N VAL A 11 -6.90 -24.05 -18.43
CA VAL A 11 -5.56 -23.98 -17.85
C VAL A 11 -5.26 -22.54 -17.43
N ALA A 12 -4.84 -22.37 -16.18
CA ALA A 12 -4.46 -21.07 -15.67
C ALA A 12 -3.21 -20.55 -16.37
N GLY A 13 -3.33 -19.37 -16.96
CA GLY A 13 -2.23 -18.63 -17.57
C GLY A 13 -1.61 -17.64 -16.59
N PRO A 14 -1.07 -16.50 -17.09
CA PRO A 14 -0.41 -15.50 -16.26
C PRO A 14 -1.29 -14.93 -15.15
N LEU A 15 -0.69 -14.66 -14.01
CA LEU A 15 -1.26 -13.85 -12.94
C LEU A 15 -1.08 -12.36 -13.27
N LEU A 16 -2.16 -11.58 -13.17
CA LEU A 16 -2.15 -10.13 -13.35
C LEU A 16 -1.84 -9.42 -12.03
N PRO A 17 -1.32 -8.17 -12.07
CA PRO A 17 -1.34 -7.30 -10.90
C PRO A 17 -2.74 -7.28 -10.27
N GLY A 18 -2.81 -7.52 -8.96
CA GLY A 18 -4.05 -7.77 -8.22
C GLY A 18 -4.31 -9.24 -7.88
N GLY A 19 -3.62 -10.18 -8.53
CA GLY A 19 -3.62 -11.61 -8.18
C GLY A 19 -4.74 -12.45 -8.80
N GLU A 20 -5.44 -11.94 -9.81
CA GLU A 20 -6.34 -12.75 -10.65
C GLU A 20 -5.53 -13.40 -11.78
N ALA A 21 -5.72 -14.70 -12.01
CA ALA A 21 -5.13 -15.42 -13.13
C ALA A 21 -6.01 -15.34 -14.38
N VAL A 22 -5.38 -15.26 -15.54
CA VAL A 22 -6.04 -15.33 -16.84
C VAL A 22 -6.25 -16.80 -17.21
N VAL A 23 -7.49 -17.30 -17.19
CA VAL A 23 -7.81 -18.66 -17.61
C VAL A 23 -8.48 -18.64 -18.98
N ARG A 24 -7.85 -19.30 -19.96
CA ARG A 24 -8.43 -19.46 -21.30
C ARG A 24 -9.38 -20.66 -21.30
N ILE A 25 -10.58 -20.43 -21.81
CA ILE A 25 -11.61 -21.45 -22.04
C ILE A 25 -12.07 -21.36 -23.50
N GLU A 26 -12.87 -22.33 -23.97
CA GLU A 26 -13.35 -22.32 -25.35
C GLU A 26 -14.10 -21.02 -25.70
N GLY A 27 -13.46 -20.18 -26.52
CA GLY A 27 -14.04 -18.94 -27.05
C GLY A 27 -14.06 -17.74 -26.10
N SER A 28 -13.43 -17.79 -24.91
CA SER A 28 -13.33 -16.63 -24.00
C SER A 28 -12.21 -16.76 -22.96
N THR A 29 -12.11 -15.74 -22.11
CA THR A 29 -11.15 -15.64 -21.02
C THR A 29 -11.88 -15.33 -19.72
N LEU A 30 -11.55 -16.05 -18.65
CA LEU A 30 -11.99 -15.79 -17.29
C LEU A 30 -10.84 -15.19 -16.46
N LEU A 31 -11.18 -14.29 -15.55
CA LEU A 31 -10.31 -13.94 -14.43
C LEU A 31 -10.69 -14.78 -13.23
N VAL A 32 -9.71 -15.47 -12.64
CA VAL A 32 -9.93 -16.44 -11.57
C VAL A 32 -8.97 -16.15 -10.42
N VAL A 33 -9.51 -15.92 -9.23
CA VAL A 33 -8.73 -15.78 -7.99
C VAL A 33 -8.21 -17.14 -7.52
N ASN A 34 -7.11 -17.15 -6.78
CA ASN A 34 -6.51 -18.37 -6.18
C ASN A 34 -6.02 -19.43 -7.18
N ALA A 35 -6.05 -19.13 -8.48
CA ALA A 35 -5.46 -19.95 -9.53
C ALA A 35 -3.96 -19.64 -9.65
N VAL A 36 -3.16 -20.69 -9.84
CA VAL A 36 -1.71 -20.60 -10.05
C VAL A 36 -1.42 -20.92 -11.52
N PRO A 37 -0.55 -20.16 -12.22
CA PRO A 37 -0.19 -20.45 -13.60
C PRO A 37 0.24 -21.93 -13.77
N GLY A 38 -0.37 -22.61 -14.74
CA GLY A 38 -0.18 -24.04 -14.99
C GLY A 38 -1.22 -24.96 -14.32
N ASP A 39 -2.08 -24.46 -13.44
CA ASP A 39 -3.18 -25.25 -12.90
C ASP A 39 -4.15 -25.68 -14.01
N HIS A 40 -4.58 -26.94 -13.98
CA HIS A 40 -5.74 -27.41 -14.72
C HIS A 40 -6.95 -27.35 -13.81
N LEU A 41 -7.95 -26.55 -14.19
CA LEU A 41 -9.05 -26.16 -13.32
C LEU A 41 -10.38 -26.58 -13.92
N LYS A 42 -11.28 -27.05 -13.05
CA LYS A 42 -12.71 -27.04 -13.28
C LYS A 42 -13.27 -25.77 -12.65
N LEU A 43 -13.97 -24.98 -13.44
CA LEU A 43 -14.39 -23.62 -13.12
C LEU A 43 -15.89 -23.46 -13.28
N ARG A 44 -16.51 -22.68 -12.39
CA ARG A 44 -17.87 -22.17 -12.55
C ARG A 44 -17.83 -20.71 -12.95
N VAL A 45 -18.55 -20.35 -14.01
CA VAL A 45 -18.62 -18.95 -14.48
C VAL A 45 -19.49 -18.13 -13.53
N ALA A 46 -18.89 -17.15 -12.85
CA ALA A 46 -19.56 -16.26 -11.89
C ALA A 46 -20.22 -15.03 -12.55
N GLY A 47 -20.08 -14.88 -13.87
CA GLY A 47 -20.68 -13.80 -14.65
C GLY A 47 -19.67 -12.75 -15.11
N LYS A 48 -20.19 -11.61 -15.59
CA LYS A 48 -19.40 -10.54 -16.22
C LYS A 48 -19.44 -9.29 -15.36
N ARG A 49 -18.27 -8.75 -15.01
CA ARG A 49 -18.14 -7.49 -14.25
C ARG A 49 -17.15 -6.57 -14.94
N ARG A 50 -17.56 -5.33 -15.20
CA ARG A 50 -16.78 -4.32 -15.95
C ARG A 50 -16.24 -4.85 -17.28
N GLY A 51 -17.07 -5.59 -18.02
CA GLY A 51 -16.67 -6.09 -19.34
C GLY A 51 -15.87 -7.40 -19.33
N VAL A 52 -15.45 -7.91 -18.17
CA VAL A 52 -14.61 -9.11 -18.05
C VAL A 52 -15.35 -10.24 -17.32
N PHE A 53 -15.26 -11.46 -17.85
CA PHE A 53 -15.83 -12.63 -17.19
C PHE A 53 -14.96 -13.08 -16.02
N ARG A 54 -15.60 -13.53 -14.95
CA ARG A 54 -14.93 -14.11 -13.79
C ARG A 54 -15.36 -15.55 -13.57
N GLY A 55 -14.46 -16.34 -13.03
CA GLY A 55 -14.70 -17.73 -12.67
C GLY A 55 -14.34 -18.00 -11.21
N GLU A 56 -15.02 -18.99 -10.64
CA GLU A 56 -14.69 -19.59 -9.36
C GLU A 56 -14.12 -20.99 -9.60
N ILE A 57 -13.15 -21.38 -8.76
CA ILE A 57 -12.55 -22.72 -8.83
C ILE A 57 -13.50 -23.71 -8.15
N ASP A 58 -14.08 -24.62 -8.94
CA ASP A 58 -14.83 -25.77 -8.40
C ASP A 58 -13.86 -26.87 -7.96
N ALA A 59 -12.81 -27.13 -8.78
CA ALA A 59 -11.78 -28.10 -8.44
C ALA A 59 -10.46 -27.81 -9.18
N VAL A 60 -9.34 -28.10 -8.53
CA VAL A 60 -8.02 -28.20 -9.16
C VAL A 60 -7.83 -29.65 -9.62
N VAL A 61 -7.98 -29.88 -10.93
CA VAL A 61 -7.88 -31.23 -11.54
C VAL A 61 -6.42 -31.70 -11.54
N LYS A 62 -5.50 -30.80 -11.88
CA LYS A 62 -4.06 -31.04 -11.82
C LYS A 62 -3.37 -29.76 -11.36
N PRO A 63 -2.72 -29.74 -10.18
CA PRO A 63 -2.04 -28.55 -9.69
C PRO A 63 -0.79 -28.24 -10.53
N SER A 64 -0.47 -26.95 -10.64
CA SER A 64 0.83 -26.48 -11.11
C SER A 64 1.96 -26.97 -10.21
N SER A 65 3.17 -27.09 -10.75
CA SER A 65 4.38 -27.37 -9.95
C SER A 65 4.71 -26.26 -8.95
N ASP A 66 4.24 -25.04 -9.21
CA ASP A 66 4.47 -23.87 -8.34
C ASP A 66 3.41 -23.70 -7.26
N ARG A 67 2.32 -24.49 -7.32
CA ARG A 67 1.22 -24.40 -6.36
C ARG A 67 1.64 -25.01 -5.02
N ILE A 68 1.46 -24.25 -3.95
CA ILE A 68 1.62 -24.70 -2.57
C ILE A 68 0.27 -24.72 -1.83
N GLU A 69 0.24 -25.43 -0.71
CA GLU A 69 -0.84 -25.28 0.26
C GLU A 69 -0.68 -23.95 1.01
N PRO A 70 -1.71 -23.09 1.04
CA PRO A 70 -1.59 -21.79 1.68
C PRO A 70 -1.54 -21.96 3.22
N PRO A 71 -0.69 -21.18 3.93
CA PRO A 71 -0.59 -21.25 5.38
C PRO A 71 -1.81 -20.68 6.14
N CYS A 72 -2.70 -19.94 5.48
CA CYS A 72 -3.90 -19.37 6.10
C CYS A 72 -5.13 -20.27 5.87
N GLY A 73 -5.81 -20.66 6.95
CA GLY A 73 -7.00 -21.52 6.89
C GLY A 73 -8.21 -20.94 6.15
N VAL A 74 -8.19 -19.65 5.78
CA VAL A 74 -9.25 -18.99 5.01
C VAL A 74 -8.76 -18.42 3.67
N ALA A 75 -7.58 -18.84 3.20
CA ALA A 75 -6.97 -18.36 1.95
C ALA A 75 -7.87 -18.53 0.72
N SER A 76 -8.69 -19.58 0.68
CA SER A 76 -9.62 -19.86 -0.41
C SER A 76 -10.76 -18.83 -0.54
N ILE A 77 -11.09 -18.11 0.53
CA ILE A 77 -12.27 -17.23 0.58
C ILE A 77 -11.97 -15.79 1.01
N CYS A 78 -10.84 -15.50 1.67
CA CYS A 78 -10.48 -14.14 2.09
C CYS A 78 -9.85 -13.35 0.92
N GLY A 79 -10.29 -12.11 0.68
CA GLY A 79 -9.76 -11.26 -0.39
C GLY A 79 -8.45 -10.54 -0.05
N GLY A 80 -7.88 -10.78 1.13
CA GLY A 80 -6.73 -10.01 1.63
C GLY A 80 -5.37 -10.40 1.05
N CYS A 81 -5.20 -11.66 0.64
CA CYS A 81 -3.92 -12.21 0.19
C CYS A 81 -4.09 -13.10 -1.05
N ALA A 82 -4.11 -12.49 -2.23
CA ALA A 82 -4.40 -13.17 -3.50
C ALA A 82 -3.32 -14.15 -3.99
N LEU A 83 -2.11 -14.16 -3.42
CA LEU A 83 -0.97 -14.94 -3.91
C LEU A 83 -0.52 -16.07 -2.98
N GLN A 84 -1.32 -16.43 -1.95
CA GLN A 84 -0.89 -17.42 -0.94
C GLN A 84 -0.70 -18.86 -1.46
N TYR A 85 -1.18 -19.15 -2.66
CA TYR A 85 -0.96 -20.44 -3.32
C TYR A 85 0.40 -20.51 -4.05
N LEU A 86 1.20 -19.45 -3.99
CA LEU A 86 2.60 -19.42 -4.43
C LEU A 86 3.53 -19.33 -3.22
N SER A 87 4.71 -19.95 -3.30
CA SER A 87 5.79 -19.71 -2.32
C SER A 87 6.18 -18.23 -2.29
N GLY A 88 6.78 -17.79 -1.18
CA GLY A 88 7.22 -16.39 -1.06
C GLY A 88 8.18 -15.97 -2.16
N GLU A 89 9.11 -16.86 -2.53
CA GLU A 89 10.07 -16.64 -3.61
C GLU A 89 9.38 -16.49 -4.97
N ASN A 90 8.38 -17.32 -5.25
CA ASN A 90 7.60 -17.23 -6.49
C ASN A 90 6.73 -15.96 -6.51
N GLN A 91 6.24 -15.49 -5.36
CA GLN A 91 5.55 -14.19 -5.26
C GLN A 91 6.49 -13.03 -5.58
N ALA A 92 7.71 -13.03 -5.03
CA ALA A 92 8.70 -11.99 -5.27
C ALA A 92 9.16 -11.97 -6.75
N LEU A 93 9.36 -13.15 -7.35
CA LEU A 93 9.69 -13.28 -8.77
C LEU A 93 8.56 -12.74 -9.66
N LEU A 94 7.31 -13.12 -9.36
CA LEU A 94 6.13 -12.66 -10.10
C LEU A 94 5.97 -11.14 -10.02
N LYS A 95 6.04 -10.57 -8.82
CA LYS A 95 5.94 -9.12 -8.58
C LYS A 95 7.06 -8.34 -9.26
N SER A 96 8.29 -8.86 -9.20
CA SER A 96 9.43 -8.31 -9.93
C SER A 96 9.20 -8.32 -11.44
N GLY A 97 8.62 -9.40 -11.97
CA GLY A 97 8.20 -9.51 -13.37
C GLY A 97 7.19 -8.43 -13.76
N TRP A 98 6.13 -8.23 -12.96
CA TRP A 98 5.14 -7.18 -13.23
C TRP A 98 5.73 -5.77 -13.34
N VAL A 99 6.65 -5.44 -12.43
CA VAL A 99 7.35 -4.14 -12.48
C VAL A 99 8.25 -4.06 -13.71
N LYS A 100 9.07 -5.08 -13.95
CA LYS A 100 10.01 -5.10 -15.08
C LYS A 100 9.29 -5.02 -16.42
N ASP A 101 8.20 -5.78 -16.59
CA ASP A 101 7.42 -5.79 -17.83
C ASP A 101 6.77 -4.43 -18.09
N ALA A 102 6.19 -3.80 -17.05
CA ALA A 102 5.53 -2.49 -17.15
C ALA A 102 6.50 -1.39 -17.60
N PHE A 103 7.75 -1.42 -17.12
CA PHE A 103 8.76 -0.40 -17.42
C PHE A 103 9.72 -0.79 -18.56
N SER A 104 9.58 -1.99 -19.14
CA SER A 104 10.53 -2.56 -20.10
C SER A 104 10.87 -1.64 -21.28
N GLN A 105 9.90 -0.90 -21.81
CA GLN A 105 10.09 0.03 -22.93
C GLN A 105 10.81 1.33 -22.55
N LEU A 106 10.92 1.62 -21.24
CA LEU A 106 11.56 2.82 -20.69
C LEU A 106 13.00 2.53 -20.22
N MET A 107 13.38 1.26 -20.17
CA MET A 107 14.70 0.80 -19.72
C MET A 107 15.69 0.81 -20.88
N ASP A 108 16.85 1.41 -20.67
CA ASP A 108 18.03 1.25 -21.51
C ASP A 108 19.01 0.24 -20.89
N ASP A 109 20.09 -0.08 -21.60
CA ASP A 109 21.14 -1.01 -21.14
C ASP A 109 21.91 -0.49 -19.90
N LYS A 110 21.76 0.78 -19.54
CA LYS A 110 22.40 1.41 -18.38
C LYS A 110 21.48 1.45 -17.15
N CYS A 111 20.21 1.10 -17.31
CA CYS A 111 19.24 1.11 -16.23
C CYS A 111 19.58 0.03 -15.20
N ASN A 112 19.86 0.44 -13.96
CA ASN A 112 20.09 -0.50 -12.88
C ASN A 112 18.76 -1.10 -12.39
N TRP A 113 18.52 -2.37 -12.73
CA TRP A 113 17.34 -3.12 -12.30
C TRP A 113 17.58 -3.87 -10.98
N ILE A 114 16.75 -3.59 -9.97
CA ILE A 114 16.79 -4.23 -8.66
C ILE A 114 15.47 -4.98 -8.44
N PRO A 115 15.43 -6.33 -8.54
CA PRO A 115 14.22 -7.09 -8.27
C PRO A 115 13.84 -7.04 -6.78
N SER A 116 12.57 -7.30 -6.47
CA SER A 116 12.12 -7.50 -5.10
C SER A 116 12.57 -8.86 -4.61
N LEU A 117 12.85 -8.95 -3.31
CA LEU A 117 13.07 -10.21 -2.60
C LEU A 117 11.83 -10.54 -1.77
N PHE A 118 11.76 -11.78 -1.32
CA PHE A 118 10.75 -12.21 -0.37
C PHE A 118 11.23 -11.96 1.06
N HIS A 119 10.35 -11.40 1.88
CA HIS A 119 10.60 -11.15 3.30
C HIS A 119 9.55 -11.89 4.13
N LYS A 120 9.99 -12.92 4.87
CA LYS A 120 9.08 -13.85 5.57
C LYS A 120 8.36 -13.21 6.77
N ASP A 121 9.05 -12.36 7.51
CA ASP A 121 8.59 -11.88 8.83
C ASP A 121 7.91 -10.50 8.77
N TRP A 122 7.72 -9.98 7.55
CA TRP A 122 7.14 -8.66 7.34
C TRP A 122 5.63 -8.66 7.57
N CYS A 123 5.20 -7.91 8.58
CA CYS A 123 3.80 -7.78 8.96
C CYS A 123 3.19 -6.46 8.49
N ARG A 124 1.89 -6.48 8.18
CA ARG A 124 1.11 -5.27 7.97
C ARG A 124 0.87 -4.60 9.31
N ARG A 125 1.18 -3.32 9.38
CA ARG A 125 0.95 -2.45 10.55
C ARG A 125 -0.34 -1.64 10.45
N ARG A 126 -0.98 -1.63 9.28
CA ARG A 126 -2.23 -0.91 9.03
C ARG A 126 -3.32 -1.86 8.56
N VAL A 127 -4.47 -1.81 9.23
CA VAL A 127 -5.60 -2.69 8.96
C VAL A 127 -6.92 -1.92 9.03
N ARG A 128 -7.90 -2.40 8.27
CA ARG A 128 -9.31 -2.05 8.43
C ARG A 128 -10.12 -3.34 8.42
N TRP A 129 -10.62 -3.73 9.59
CA TRP A 129 -11.53 -4.85 9.73
C TRP A 129 -12.97 -4.39 9.58
N PHE A 130 -13.81 -5.24 9.04
CA PHE A 130 -15.24 -5.02 8.88
C PHE A 130 -16.01 -5.97 9.79
N VAL A 131 -17.12 -5.48 10.35
CA VAL A 131 -17.98 -6.28 11.21
C VAL A 131 -18.82 -7.24 10.36
N GLY A 132 -18.65 -8.53 10.61
CA GLY A 132 -19.48 -9.62 10.08
C GLY A 132 -20.28 -10.31 11.19
N SER A 133 -21.17 -11.21 10.80
CA SER A 133 -21.97 -12.03 11.72
C SER A 133 -22.27 -13.39 11.11
N ASP A 134 -22.17 -14.44 11.92
CA ASP A 134 -22.57 -15.81 11.58
C ASP A 134 -23.20 -16.50 12.81
N SER A 135 -23.33 -17.84 12.78
CA SER A 135 -23.89 -18.63 13.88
C SER A 135 -23.10 -18.52 15.18
N ASP A 136 -21.81 -18.17 15.11
CA ASP A 136 -20.91 -18.04 16.26
C ASP A 136 -20.82 -16.59 16.76
N GLY A 137 -21.73 -15.72 16.30
CA GLY A 137 -21.83 -14.33 16.71
C GLY A 137 -21.21 -13.33 15.76
N ARG A 138 -20.93 -12.12 16.26
CA ARG A 138 -20.26 -11.06 15.48
C ARG A 138 -18.75 -11.24 15.49
N PHE A 139 -18.09 -10.80 14.43
CA PHE A 139 -16.63 -10.89 14.29
C PHE A 139 -16.07 -9.74 13.45
N LEU A 140 -14.75 -9.58 13.51
CA LEU A 140 -13.99 -8.67 12.67
C LEU A 140 -13.23 -9.45 11.59
N GLY A 141 -13.51 -9.13 10.33
CA GLY A 141 -12.94 -9.83 9.18
C GLY A 141 -12.52 -8.91 8.06
N PHE A 142 -11.91 -9.49 7.03
CA PHE A 142 -11.73 -8.86 5.72
C PHE A 142 -12.78 -9.38 4.76
N TYR A 143 -13.08 -8.62 3.71
CA TYR A 143 -14.08 -9.03 2.73
C TYR A 143 -13.59 -10.20 1.85
N ARG A 144 -14.55 -11.02 1.41
CA ARG A 144 -14.36 -11.98 0.30
C ARG A 144 -13.94 -11.25 -0.98
N PRO A 145 -13.20 -11.91 -1.90
CA PRO A 145 -12.88 -11.35 -3.20
C PRO A 145 -14.12 -10.81 -3.90
N THR A 146 -14.04 -9.56 -4.38
CA THR A 146 -15.09 -8.91 -5.18
C THR A 146 -16.45 -8.75 -4.48
N SER A 147 -16.53 -8.94 -3.16
CA SER A 147 -17.74 -8.85 -2.34
C SER A 147 -17.56 -7.85 -1.17
N HIS A 148 -18.64 -7.56 -0.45
CA HIS A 148 -18.64 -6.82 0.82
C HIS A 148 -19.00 -7.72 2.02
N GLU A 149 -18.79 -9.02 1.88
CA GLU A 149 -19.09 -10.00 2.91
C GLU A 149 -17.82 -10.33 3.73
N PRO A 150 -17.77 -10.00 5.04
CA PRO A 150 -16.61 -10.30 5.88
C PRO A 150 -16.42 -11.80 6.09
N VAL A 151 -15.17 -12.23 6.19
CA VAL A 151 -14.79 -13.62 6.47
C VAL A 151 -14.31 -13.74 7.91
N ARG A 152 -14.92 -14.65 8.68
CA ARG A 152 -14.44 -15.02 10.02
C ARG A 152 -13.10 -15.74 9.90
N GLN A 153 -12.14 -15.34 10.72
CA GLN A 153 -10.83 -15.97 10.81
C GLN A 153 -10.36 -15.97 12.26
N SER A 154 -9.61 -17.00 12.69
CA SER A 154 -9.08 -17.11 14.06
C SER A 154 -7.82 -16.27 14.26
N LYS A 155 -6.92 -16.27 13.26
CA LYS A 155 -5.68 -15.48 13.25
C LYS A 155 -5.39 -15.01 11.82
N CYS A 156 -4.91 -13.78 11.67
CA CYS A 156 -4.42 -13.27 10.40
C CYS A 156 -2.89 -13.32 10.40
N MET A 157 -2.31 -14.09 9.48
CA MET A 157 -0.85 -14.28 9.41
C MET A 157 -0.07 -13.06 8.91
N VAL A 158 -0.74 -12.10 8.25
CA VAL A 158 -0.08 -10.92 7.65
C VAL A 158 -0.16 -9.68 8.53
N VAL A 159 -0.61 -9.81 9.77
CA VAL A 159 -0.63 -8.74 10.77
C VAL A 159 0.14 -9.22 11.99
N SER A 160 0.65 -8.27 12.77
CA SER A 160 1.39 -8.57 13.99
C SER A 160 0.55 -9.34 15.03
N ASP A 161 1.23 -9.90 16.03
CA ASP A 161 0.54 -10.55 17.14
C ASP A 161 -0.25 -9.53 17.98
N GLU A 162 0.25 -8.30 18.16
CA GLU A 162 -0.48 -7.24 18.88
C GLU A 162 -1.78 -6.86 18.16
N LEU A 163 -1.78 -6.79 16.82
CA LEU A 163 -3.00 -6.52 16.06
C LEU A 163 -3.98 -7.70 16.11
N ASN A 164 -3.49 -8.94 16.12
CA ASN A 164 -4.34 -10.12 16.32
C ASN A 164 -4.97 -10.16 17.73
N LEU A 165 -4.20 -9.81 18.76
CA LEU A 165 -4.67 -9.69 20.13
C LEU A 165 -5.69 -8.56 20.28
N LEU A 166 -5.41 -7.38 19.69
CA LEU A 166 -6.34 -6.26 19.65
C LEU A 166 -7.67 -6.64 19.01
N ARG A 167 -7.63 -7.33 17.85
CA ARG A 167 -8.84 -7.80 17.18
C ARG A 167 -9.68 -8.71 18.08
N SER A 168 -9.03 -9.69 18.71
CA SER A 168 -9.69 -10.66 19.59
C SER A 168 -10.34 -9.96 20.80
N LEU A 169 -9.65 -8.98 21.38
CA LEU A 169 -10.18 -8.16 22.47
C LEU A 169 -11.43 -7.37 22.05
N ILE A 170 -11.41 -6.75 20.87
CA ILE A 170 -12.55 -5.99 20.34
C ILE A 170 -13.74 -6.91 20.07
N GLU A 171 -13.51 -8.08 19.46
CA GLU A 171 -14.55 -9.08 19.21
C GLU A 171 -15.22 -9.57 20.51
N GLN A 172 -14.45 -9.70 21.60
CA GLN A 172 -14.96 -10.18 22.89
C GLN A 172 -15.72 -9.12 23.70
N SER A 173 -15.37 -7.84 23.56
CA SER A 173 -15.78 -6.82 24.53
C SER A 173 -16.40 -5.55 23.95
N LEU A 174 -16.17 -5.24 22.66
CA LEU A 174 -16.52 -3.94 22.08
C LEU A 174 -17.39 -4.04 20.82
N ILE A 175 -17.65 -5.24 20.30
CA ILE A 175 -18.45 -5.42 19.09
C ILE A 175 -19.93 -5.19 19.40
N THR A 176 -20.54 -4.21 18.73
CA THR A 176 -21.95 -3.85 18.87
C THR A 176 -22.63 -3.80 17.50
N ASP A 177 -23.96 -3.73 17.50
CA ASP A 177 -24.75 -3.55 16.27
C ASP A 177 -24.45 -2.23 15.55
N GLU A 178 -23.90 -1.25 16.27
CA GLU A 178 -23.55 0.06 15.73
C GLU A 178 -22.12 0.15 15.21
N LEU A 179 -21.25 -0.82 15.50
CA LEU A 179 -19.88 -0.87 15.00
C LEU A 179 -19.88 -1.44 13.58
N HIS A 180 -19.28 -0.72 12.62
CA HIS A 180 -19.29 -1.10 11.21
C HIS A 180 -17.90 -1.58 10.76
N ALA A 181 -16.86 -0.89 11.23
CA ALA A 181 -15.48 -1.22 10.93
C ALA A 181 -14.56 -0.75 12.05
N VAL A 182 -13.36 -1.30 12.08
CA VAL A 182 -12.28 -0.91 12.98
C VAL A 182 -11.04 -0.69 12.14
N GLN A 183 -10.45 0.49 12.22
CA GLN A 183 -9.10 0.72 11.70
C GLN A 183 -8.09 0.65 12.83
N ALA A 184 -6.95 0.02 12.57
CA ALA A 184 -5.83 0.07 13.48
C ALA A 184 -4.55 0.41 12.70
N LEU A 185 -3.73 1.27 13.28
CA LEU A 185 -2.42 1.65 12.79
C LEU A 185 -1.41 1.47 13.93
N GLN A 186 -0.59 0.44 13.81
CA GLN A 186 0.56 0.18 14.67
C GLN A 186 1.76 1.00 14.20
N LEU A 187 2.43 1.62 15.16
CA LEU A 187 3.61 2.46 15.05
C LEU A 187 4.68 1.88 15.97
N ASP A 188 5.83 2.55 16.08
CA ASP A 188 6.95 2.06 16.90
C ASP A 188 6.61 2.05 18.40
N ASP A 189 5.88 3.07 18.86
CA ASP A 189 5.60 3.31 20.29
C ASP A 189 4.11 3.14 20.68
N GLY A 190 3.25 2.67 19.77
CA GLY A 190 1.83 2.44 20.08
C GLY A 190 0.92 2.14 18.90
N ILE A 191 -0.38 1.99 19.17
CA ILE A 191 -1.41 1.72 18.15
C ILE A 191 -2.54 2.75 18.24
N HIS A 192 -2.81 3.43 17.13
CA HIS A 192 -4.06 4.16 16.94
C HIS A 192 -5.18 3.21 16.55
N VAL A 193 -6.29 3.24 17.29
CA VAL A 193 -7.48 2.40 17.04
C VAL A 193 -8.68 3.29 16.77
N ILE A 194 -9.26 3.22 15.57
CA ILE A 194 -10.43 4.00 15.15
C ILE A 194 -11.63 3.07 15.06
N LEU A 195 -12.62 3.30 15.91
CA LEU A 195 -13.92 2.65 15.82
C LEU A 195 -14.81 3.44 14.86
N GLU A 196 -15.22 2.84 13.75
CA GLU A 196 -16.21 3.41 12.84
C GLU A 196 -17.59 2.95 13.28
N ALA A 197 -18.32 3.83 13.97
CA ALA A 197 -19.59 3.49 14.59
C ALA A 197 -20.64 4.59 14.41
N ALA A 198 -21.92 4.20 14.39
CA ALA A 198 -23.04 5.12 14.19
C ALA A 198 -23.16 6.13 15.34
N SER A 199 -22.99 5.70 16.59
CA SER A 199 -22.88 6.56 17.77
C SER A 199 -21.51 6.44 18.42
N ARG A 200 -21.23 7.38 19.35
CA ARG A 200 -19.97 7.44 20.09
C ARG A 200 -19.89 6.28 21.10
N PRO A 201 -18.88 5.39 21.01
CA PRO A 201 -18.63 4.40 22.06
C PRO A 201 -18.29 5.05 23.40
N THR A 202 -18.85 4.54 24.50
CA THR A 202 -18.75 5.15 25.84
C THR A 202 -17.92 4.36 26.86
N ALA A 203 -17.69 3.06 26.65
CA ALA A 203 -17.07 2.17 27.65
C ALA A 203 -15.80 1.47 27.11
N ILE A 204 -14.72 2.24 26.91
CA ILE A 204 -13.42 1.67 26.50
C ILE A 204 -12.37 2.00 27.54
N GLU A 205 -11.99 0.99 28.33
CA GLU A 205 -11.02 1.13 29.43
C GLU A 205 -9.63 0.60 29.09
N VAL A 206 -9.50 -0.15 27.99
CA VAL A 206 -8.26 -0.84 27.60
C VAL A 206 -7.20 0.17 27.17
N ALA A 207 -6.13 0.29 27.93
CA ALA A 207 -5.06 1.28 27.70
C ALA A 207 -3.89 0.75 26.85
N GLY A 208 -3.76 -0.56 26.68
CA GLY A 208 -2.64 -1.20 26.01
C GLY A 208 -2.95 -2.66 25.65
N ILE A 209 -2.16 -3.22 24.74
CA ILE A 209 -2.13 -4.66 24.43
C ILE A 209 -0.68 -5.13 24.38
N ASP A 210 -0.33 -6.16 25.14
CA ASP A 210 1.04 -6.71 25.21
C ASP A 210 2.14 -5.63 25.32
N ASN A 211 2.05 -4.78 26.36
CA ASN A 211 2.92 -3.62 26.59
C ASN A 211 2.88 -2.51 25.53
N THR A 212 2.10 -2.67 24.46
CA THR A 212 1.91 -1.65 23.42
C THR A 212 0.76 -0.70 23.80
N PRO A 213 1.01 0.60 23.97
CA PRO A 213 -0.04 1.57 24.28
C PRO A 213 -1.10 1.69 23.17
N LEU A 214 -2.36 1.92 23.56
CA LEU A 214 -3.48 2.17 22.65
C LEU A 214 -4.01 3.59 22.79
N GLN A 215 -4.26 4.25 21.66
CA GLN A 215 -5.03 5.50 21.61
C GLN A 215 -6.31 5.27 20.79
N TRP A 216 -7.44 5.43 21.47
CA TRP A 216 -8.76 5.17 20.90
C TRP A 216 -9.40 6.41 20.30
N TRP A 217 -9.98 6.22 19.13
CA TRP A 217 -10.68 7.21 18.33
C TRP A 217 -12.03 6.66 17.89
N TRP A 218 -12.94 7.57 17.61
CA TRP A 218 -14.23 7.27 17.01
C TRP A 218 -14.40 8.09 15.75
N ARG A 219 -14.82 7.43 14.67
CA ARG A 219 -15.20 8.08 13.43
C ARG A 219 -16.70 7.96 13.23
N ASP A 220 -17.35 9.10 13.07
CA ASP A 220 -18.78 9.20 12.79
C ASP A 220 -19.10 8.94 11.31
N LYS A 221 -20.39 8.93 10.97
CA LYS A 221 -20.87 8.76 9.58
C LYS A 221 -20.44 9.88 8.63
N ALA A 222 -20.05 11.05 9.15
CA ALA A 222 -19.53 12.15 8.35
C ALA A 222 -18.02 11.99 8.07
N GLY A 223 -17.39 10.93 8.58
CA GLY A 223 -15.97 10.66 8.41
C GLY A 223 -15.08 11.43 9.37
N ILE A 224 -15.63 12.11 10.38
CA ILE A 224 -14.86 12.93 11.31
C ILE A 224 -14.34 12.06 12.45
N THR A 225 -13.02 11.92 12.53
CA THR A 225 -12.31 11.20 13.59
C THR A 225 -12.14 12.08 14.84
N ARG A 226 -12.54 11.58 16.01
CA ARG A 226 -12.42 12.28 17.30
C ARG A 226 -11.83 11.37 18.36
N PRO A 227 -11.02 11.88 19.31
CA PRO A 227 -10.47 11.06 20.36
C PRO A 227 -11.58 10.62 21.33
N LEU A 228 -11.60 9.32 21.64
CA LEU A 228 -12.47 8.77 22.68
C LEU A 228 -11.90 8.98 24.07
N LYS A 229 -10.57 8.93 24.19
CA LYS A 229 -9.83 9.13 25.45
C LYS A 229 -8.95 10.38 25.37
N LYS A 230 -8.90 11.14 26.47
CA LYS A 230 -8.02 12.29 26.69
C LYS A 230 -7.16 12.06 27.94
N PRO A 231 -5.92 12.61 28.01
CA PRO A 231 -5.23 13.35 26.95
C PRO A 231 -4.93 12.45 25.75
N VAL A 232 -4.83 13.04 24.56
CA VAL A 232 -4.45 12.30 23.34
C VAL A 232 -2.97 11.97 23.45
N VAL A 233 -2.65 10.69 23.33
CA VAL A 233 -1.26 10.23 23.19
C VAL A 233 -0.86 10.36 21.72
N GLN A 234 0.28 11.00 21.48
CA GLN A 234 0.90 11.07 20.15
C GLN A 234 1.86 9.90 20.01
N PHE A 235 1.74 9.18 18.90
CA PHE A 235 2.59 8.05 18.58
C PHE A 235 3.49 8.39 17.38
N HIS A 236 4.57 7.64 17.27
CA HIS A 236 5.65 7.92 16.35
C HIS A 236 6.09 6.67 15.60
N ASP A 237 6.52 6.90 14.37
CA ASP A 237 7.26 5.93 13.59
C ASP A 237 8.75 6.18 13.75
N LEU A 238 9.55 5.11 13.67
CA LEU A 238 11.01 5.19 13.74
C LEU A 238 11.59 4.95 12.34
N LEU A 239 12.16 6.00 11.75
CA LEU A 239 12.56 6.03 10.33
C LEU A 239 14.07 6.26 10.17
N PRO A 240 14.74 5.59 9.22
CA PRO A 240 16.17 5.81 8.99
C PRO A 240 16.44 7.17 8.36
N ALA A 241 17.45 7.87 8.87
CA ALA A 241 17.87 9.20 8.40
C ALA A 241 19.40 9.33 8.42
N GLY A 242 20.07 8.54 7.58
CA GLY A 242 21.53 8.50 7.49
C GLY A 242 22.13 7.55 8.52
N ASP A 243 22.94 8.07 9.44
CA ASP A 243 23.63 7.30 10.48
C ASP A 243 22.80 7.07 11.76
N ARG A 244 21.58 7.59 11.78
CA ARG A 244 20.65 7.48 12.91
C ARG A 244 19.21 7.32 12.45
N ASP A 245 18.36 6.89 13.37
CA ASP A 245 16.92 6.92 13.19
C ASP A 245 16.31 8.23 13.73
N ILE A 246 15.20 8.65 13.14
CA ILE A 246 14.37 9.76 13.60
C ILE A 246 12.98 9.30 14.00
N SER A 247 12.38 10.02 14.93
CA SER A 247 11.00 9.81 15.37
C SER A 247 10.08 10.76 14.60
N LEU A 248 9.15 10.20 13.83
CA LEU A 248 8.16 10.96 13.06
C LEU A 248 6.79 10.79 13.69
N ALA A 249 6.15 11.87 14.13
CA ALA A 249 4.83 11.76 14.72
C ALA A 249 3.78 11.45 13.64
N VAL A 250 2.90 10.50 13.93
CA VAL A 250 1.87 10.01 13.01
C VAL A 250 0.51 10.12 13.69
N GLY A 251 -0.45 10.73 12.99
CA GLY A 251 -1.83 10.84 13.48
C GLY A 251 -2.68 9.62 13.09
N PRO A 252 -3.90 9.50 13.63
CA PRO A 252 -4.79 8.36 13.36
C PRO A 252 -5.22 8.28 11.89
N ASP A 253 -5.35 9.42 11.22
CA ASP A 253 -5.76 9.52 9.82
C ASP A 253 -4.57 9.72 8.87
N SER A 254 -3.35 9.80 9.41
CA SER A 254 -2.14 9.97 8.60
C SER A 254 -1.88 8.75 7.75
N PHE A 255 -1.55 8.97 6.48
CA PHE A 255 -1.07 7.90 5.63
C PHE A 255 0.39 7.59 5.95
N VAL A 256 0.67 6.30 6.14
CA VAL A 256 2.00 5.71 6.21
C VAL A 256 1.97 4.40 5.43
N GLN A 257 3.13 3.93 5.01
CA GLN A 257 3.24 2.66 4.29
C GLN A 257 2.67 1.52 5.13
N GLY A 258 2.04 0.55 4.48
CA GLY A 258 1.28 -0.50 5.16
C GLY A 258 2.13 -1.51 5.94
N GLN A 259 3.46 -1.41 5.83
CA GLN A 259 4.46 -2.35 6.31
C GLN A 259 5.67 -1.51 6.78
N MET A 260 6.18 -1.77 8.00
CA MET A 260 7.18 -0.93 8.67
C MET A 260 8.56 -1.01 8.02
N GLU A 261 9.11 -2.22 7.94
CA GLU A 261 10.46 -2.52 7.46
C GLU A 261 10.68 -2.07 6.01
N GLY A 262 9.69 -2.26 5.16
CA GLY A 262 9.66 -1.85 3.78
C GLY A 262 9.46 -0.34 3.60
N ASN A 263 8.81 0.37 4.55
CA ASN A 263 8.91 1.83 4.60
C ASN A 263 10.35 2.26 4.85
N ARG A 264 11.04 1.60 5.80
CA ARG A 264 12.44 1.87 6.12
C ARG A 264 13.35 1.57 4.92
N GLU A 265 13.12 0.46 4.21
CA GLU A 265 13.86 0.14 2.98
C GLU A 265 13.63 1.18 1.87
N LEU A 266 12.40 1.64 1.70
CA LEU A 266 12.04 2.65 0.73
C LEU A 266 12.75 3.98 1.03
N ILE A 267 12.73 4.43 2.29
CA ILE A 267 13.44 5.65 2.73
C ILE A 267 14.96 5.50 2.58
N ALA A 268 15.52 4.35 2.97
CA ALA A 268 16.95 4.09 2.80
C ALA A 268 17.37 4.13 1.32
N GLN A 269 16.51 3.60 0.43
CA GLN A 269 16.74 3.66 -1.01
C GLN A 269 16.66 5.10 -1.55
N ILE A 270 15.71 5.91 -1.05
CA ILE A 270 15.61 7.34 -1.40
C ILE A 270 16.90 8.05 -1.03
N ILE A 271 17.39 7.87 0.21
CA ILE A 271 18.63 8.50 0.68
C ILE A 271 19.82 8.07 -0.20
N ALA A 272 19.93 6.77 -0.50
CA ALA A 272 21.01 6.25 -1.33
C ALA A 272 20.98 6.79 -2.78
N TRP A 273 19.79 6.90 -3.40
CA TRP A 273 19.65 7.43 -4.75
C TRP A 273 19.71 8.95 -4.83
N ALA A 274 19.30 9.65 -3.77
CA ALA A 274 19.44 11.08 -3.66
C ALA A 274 20.93 11.49 -3.65
N GLY A 275 21.77 10.82 -2.85
CA GLY A 275 23.16 11.23 -2.67
C GLY A 275 23.24 12.64 -2.09
N SER A 276 24.18 13.46 -2.58
CA SER A 276 24.24 14.88 -2.22
C SER A 276 23.10 15.65 -2.90
N VAL A 277 22.37 16.43 -2.08
CA VAL A 277 21.17 17.17 -2.46
C VAL A 277 20.98 18.32 -1.47
N ASP A 278 20.76 19.55 -1.95
CA ASP A 278 20.57 20.75 -1.13
C ASP A 278 19.10 21.20 -1.12
N ARG A 279 18.36 20.94 -2.21
CA ARG A 279 16.95 21.31 -2.36
C ARG A 279 16.10 20.14 -2.85
N VAL A 280 15.11 19.77 -2.03
CA VAL A 280 14.15 18.70 -2.32
C VAL A 280 12.75 19.28 -2.51
N ALA A 281 12.08 18.91 -3.59
CA ALA A 281 10.64 19.06 -3.75
C ALA A 281 9.94 17.72 -3.49
N ASP A 282 8.90 17.72 -2.65
CA ASP A 282 8.12 16.52 -2.32
C ASP A 282 6.64 16.75 -2.65
N LEU A 283 6.18 16.20 -3.77
CA LEU A 283 4.79 16.32 -4.19
C LEU A 283 4.07 15.02 -3.84
N PHE A 284 2.89 15.15 -3.22
CA PHE A 284 2.19 14.07 -2.50
C PHE A 284 2.90 13.72 -1.17
N CYS A 285 3.41 14.74 -0.47
CA CYS A 285 4.34 14.55 0.64
C CYS A 285 3.73 13.90 1.88
N GLY A 286 2.40 13.81 1.99
CA GLY A 286 1.72 13.32 3.17
C GLY A 286 2.19 14.05 4.44
N ILE A 287 2.67 13.29 5.43
CA ILE A 287 3.20 13.82 6.70
C ILE A 287 4.73 14.10 6.67
N GLY A 288 5.34 14.11 5.48
CA GLY A 288 6.79 14.24 5.31
C GLY A 288 7.55 12.93 5.52
N ASN A 289 6.88 11.78 5.34
CA ASN A 289 7.44 10.43 5.58
C ASN A 289 8.72 10.16 4.77
N LEU A 290 8.84 10.72 3.57
CA LEU A 290 9.96 10.47 2.65
C LEU A 290 11.00 11.59 2.67
N SER A 291 10.56 12.84 2.61
CA SER A 291 11.44 14.00 2.50
C SER A 291 12.09 14.42 3.82
N LEU A 292 11.44 14.23 4.97
CA LEU A 292 12.02 14.64 6.27
C LEU A 292 13.19 13.75 6.71
N PRO A 293 13.13 12.41 6.63
CA PRO A 293 14.31 11.59 6.90
C PRO A 293 15.47 11.89 5.95
N LEU A 294 15.17 12.13 4.66
CA LEU A 294 16.17 12.56 3.69
C LEU A 294 16.82 13.88 4.08
N ALA A 295 16.02 14.90 4.43
CA ALA A 295 16.52 16.20 4.83
C ALA A 295 17.36 16.16 6.11
N VAL A 296 17.01 15.30 7.07
CA VAL A 296 17.85 15.06 8.25
C VAL A 296 19.17 14.39 7.87
N ALA A 297 19.15 13.45 6.93
CA ALA A 297 20.34 12.73 6.48
C ALA A 297 21.31 13.61 5.68
N THR A 298 20.82 14.59 4.92
CA THR A 298 21.63 15.37 3.98
C THR A 298 21.79 16.84 4.34
N GLY A 299 20.94 17.37 5.22
CA GLY A 299 20.84 18.81 5.49
C GLY A 299 20.02 19.59 4.45
N ALA A 300 19.34 18.91 3.53
CA ALA A 300 18.59 19.54 2.47
C ALA A 300 17.42 20.39 2.98
N THR A 301 17.09 21.43 2.23
CA THR A 301 15.84 22.18 2.37
C THR A 301 14.71 21.45 1.64
N VAL A 302 13.50 21.48 2.22
CA VAL A 302 12.33 20.78 1.65
C VAL A 302 11.22 21.77 1.34
N VAL A 303 10.62 21.64 0.15
CA VAL A 303 9.34 22.25 -0.19
C VAL A 303 8.35 21.15 -0.56
N GLY A 304 7.21 21.08 0.10
CA GLY A 304 6.25 20.00 -0.09
C GLY A 304 4.83 20.46 -0.40
N ALA A 305 4.06 19.62 -1.09
CA ALA A 305 2.63 19.81 -1.29
C ALA A 305 1.83 18.52 -1.07
N GLU A 306 0.66 18.69 -0.44
CA GLU A 306 -0.28 17.61 -0.17
C GLU A 306 -1.72 18.16 -0.21
N LEU A 307 -2.68 17.35 -0.66
CA LEU A 307 -4.10 17.73 -0.71
C LEU A 307 -4.73 17.76 0.69
N ASN A 308 -4.30 16.83 1.56
CA ASN A 308 -4.84 16.68 2.90
C ASN A 308 -4.25 17.70 3.88
N GLU A 309 -5.05 18.67 4.30
CA GLU A 309 -4.66 19.73 5.23
C GLU A 309 -4.13 19.20 6.58
N ALA A 310 -4.71 18.11 7.11
CA ALA A 310 -4.22 17.52 8.36
C ALA A 310 -2.80 16.93 8.20
N SER A 311 -2.49 16.37 7.03
CA SER A 311 -1.18 15.84 6.70
C SER A 311 -0.15 16.95 6.54
N VAL A 312 -0.51 18.07 5.89
CA VAL A 312 0.34 19.27 5.79
C VAL A 312 0.68 19.84 7.18
N ARG A 313 -0.32 19.97 8.07
CA ARG A 313 -0.07 20.40 9.45
C ARG A 313 0.85 19.44 10.21
N ALA A 314 0.69 18.14 10.02
CA ALA A 314 1.55 17.13 10.63
C ALA A 314 2.98 17.19 10.08
N ALA A 315 3.15 17.35 8.77
CA ALA A 315 4.45 17.51 8.12
C ALA A 315 5.20 18.75 8.65
N ALA A 316 4.52 19.90 8.75
CA ALA A 316 5.09 21.12 9.30
C ALA A 316 5.48 20.96 10.79
N ALA A 317 4.66 20.28 11.59
CA ALA A 317 4.97 19.99 12.99
C ALA A 317 6.17 19.04 13.12
N ASN A 318 6.23 17.99 12.29
CA ASN A 318 7.35 17.06 12.24
C ASN A 318 8.65 17.75 11.83
N ALA A 319 8.63 18.58 10.79
CA ALA A 319 9.79 19.36 10.37
C ALA A 319 10.32 20.27 11.49
N LYS A 320 9.40 20.96 12.19
CA LYS A 320 9.77 21.79 13.34
C LYS A 320 10.41 20.97 14.45
N ASN A 321 9.83 19.80 14.80
CA ASN A 321 10.37 18.92 15.84
C ASN A 321 11.76 18.37 15.48
N LEU A 322 11.99 18.10 14.20
CA LEU A 322 13.27 17.60 13.66
C LEU A 322 14.28 18.72 13.37
N SER A 323 13.90 20.00 13.56
CA SER A 323 14.70 21.17 13.20
C SER A 323 15.14 21.19 11.72
N VAL A 324 14.28 20.69 10.83
CA VAL A 324 14.49 20.69 9.37
C VAL A 324 13.97 21.99 8.77
N ASN A 325 14.74 22.59 7.86
CA ASN A 325 14.27 23.72 7.05
C ASN A 325 13.31 23.22 5.96
N ALA A 326 12.02 23.16 6.29
CA ALA A 326 10.98 22.71 5.37
C ALA A 326 9.75 23.62 5.38
N SER A 327 9.12 23.77 4.21
CA SER A 327 7.79 24.37 4.08
C SER A 327 6.83 23.43 3.35
N PHE A 328 5.57 23.42 3.77
CA PHE A 328 4.53 22.57 3.20
C PHE A 328 3.28 23.40 2.93
N GLU A 329 2.62 23.13 1.80
CA GLU A 329 1.36 23.79 1.45
C GLU A 329 0.26 22.79 1.08
N VAL A 330 -0.97 23.26 1.20
CA VAL A 330 -2.15 22.51 0.78
C VAL A 330 -2.39 22.80 -0.70
N ALA A 331 -2.23 21.77 -1.55
CA ALA A 331 -2.42 21.90 -2.99
C ALA A 331 -3.12 20.68 -3.57
N ASN A 332 -4.07 20.90 -4.48
CA ASN A 332 -4.64 19.84 -5.28
C ASN A 332 -3.75 19.57 -6.49
N LEU A 333 -2.80 18.65 -6.32
CA LEU A 333 -1.82 18.25 -7.34
C LEU A 333 -2.44 17.61 -8.60
N PHE A 334 -3.74 17.34 -8.57
CA PHE A 334 -4.50 16.86 -9.72
C PHE A 334 -5.19 17.96 -10.54
N GLU A 335 -5.24 19.17 -10.00
CA GLU A 335 -5.85 20.36 -10.58
C GLU A 335 -4.80 21.46 -10.77
N GLU A 336 -5.23 22.66 -11.13
CA GLU A 336 -4.32 23.79 -11.29
C GLU A 336 -3.81 24.32 -9.95
N PHE A 337 -2.49 24.43 -9.84
CA PHE A 337 -1.77 24.95 -8.68
C PHE A 337 -0.46 25.59 -9.17
N SER A 338 0.17 26.41 -8.33
CA SER A 338 1.42 27.07 -8.68
C SER A 338 2.59 26.07 -8.63
N LEU A 339 3.37 26.02 -9.70
CA LEU A 339 4.61 25.22 -9.73
C LEU A 339 5.82 26.00 -9.21
N GLU A 340 5.72 27.32 -9.09
CA GLU A 340 6.84 28.22 -8.76
C GLU A 340 7.66 27.80 -7.54
N PRO A 341 7.06 27.35 -6.41
CA PRO A 341 7.84 26.93 -5.24
C PRO A 341 8.75 25.73 -5.51
N TYR A 342 8.44 24.93 -6.52
CA TYR A 342 9.06 23.62 -6.78
C TYR A 342 10.05 23.63 -7.96
N ILE A 343 10.21 24.77 -8.63
CA ILE A 343 11.12 24.90 -9.78
C ILE A 343 12.57 24.77 -9.32
N GLY A 344 13.38 24.03 -10.09
CA GLY A 344 14.82 23.92 -9.93
C GLY A 344 15.26 23.16 -8.68
N ALA A 345 14.48 22.19 -8.21
CA ALA A 345 14.90 21.30 -7.14
C ALA A 345 15.98 20.31 -7.62
N ASP A 346 16.98 20.04 -6.80
CA ASP A 346 18.00 19.03 -7.10
C ASP A 346 17.37 17.63 -7.15
N LEU A 347 16.34 17.40 -6.32
CA LEU A 347 15.55 16.19 -6.29
C LEU A 347 14.05 16.50 -6.20
N LEU A 348 13.26 15.89 -7.09
CA LEU A 348 11.82 15.79 -6.96
C LEU A 348 11.43 14.38 -6.50
N ILE A 349 10.71 14.28 -5.40
CA ILE A 349 10.07 13.03 -4.93
C ILE A 349 8.60 13.05 -5.34
N LEU A 350 8.12 11.94 -5.90
CA LEU A 350 6.72 11.72 -6.26
C LEU A 350 6.24 10.40 -5.64
N ASP A 351 5.27 10.46 -4.73
CA ASP A 351 4.56 9.29 -4.18
C ASP A 351 3.04 9.41 -4.39
N PRO A 352 2.56 9.43 -5.66
CA PRO A 352 1.15 9.61 -5.94
C PRO A 352 0.29 8.40 -5.53
N PRO A 353 -1.03 8.60 -5.31
CA PRO A 353 -1.97 7.49 -5.22
C PRO A 353 -2.05 6.72 -6.55
N ARG A 354 -2.76 5.57 -6.56
CA ARG A 354 -2.89 4.65 -7.72
C ARG A 354 -3.20 5.27 -9.09
N ARG A 355 -3.80 6.46 -9.14
CA ARG A 355 -4.03 7.18 -10.40
C ARG A 355 -2.75 7.74 -11.05
N GLY A 356 -1.64 7.81 -10.31
CA GLY A 356 -0.36 8.37 -10.74
C GLY A 356 -0.28 9.90 -10.69
N ALA A 357 0.86 10.42 -11.11
CA ALA A 357 1.26 11.83 -11.13
C ALA A 357 1.25 12.43 -12.55
N LYS A 358 0.42 11.91 -13.47
CA LYS A 358 0.33 12.34 -14.88
C LYS A 358 0.45 13.86 -15.11
N ARG A 359 -0.28 14.65 -14.31
CA ARG A 359 -0.28 16.11 -14.43
C ARG A 359 1.10 16.72 -14.14
N ILE A 360 1.74 16.28 -13.06
CA ILE A 360 3.08 16.72 -12.69
C ILE A 360 4.09 16.30 -13.75
N CYS A 361 4.05 15.01 -14.14
CA CYS A 361 4.98 14.46 -15.12
C CYS A 361 4.85 15.16 -16.48
N SER A 362 3.64 15.53 -16.92
CA SER A 362 3.41 16.29 -18.17
C SER A 362 3.97 17.73 -18.15
N ARG A 363 4.35 18.25 -16.98
CA ARG A 363 4.90 19.60 -16.80
C ARG A 363 6.30 19.56 -16.18
N ILE A 364 6.98 18.42 -16.23
CA ILE A 364 8.28 18.26 -15.58
C ILE A 364 9.35 19.20 -16.15
N SER A 365 9.23 19.57 -17.43
CA SER A 365 10.07 20.58 -18.07
C SER A 365 9.91 21.99 -17.49
N GLN A 366 8.79 22.30 -16.83
CA GLN A 366 8.60 23.58 -16.12
C GLN A 366 9.22 23.53 -14.72
N LEU A 367 9.15 22.37 -14.07
CA LEU A 367 9.75 22.14 -12.76
C LEU A 367 11.28 22.03 -12.84
N MET A 368 11.82 21.49 -13.93
CA MET A 368 13.24 21.33 -14.17
C MET A 368 14.03 20.73 -12.98
N PRO A 369 13.60 19.62 -12.35
CA PRO A 369 14.44 18.99 -11.33
C PRO A 369 15.68 18.31 -11.92
N GLU A 370 16.78 18.20 -11.19
CA GLU A 370 17.96 17.46 -11.68
C GLU A 370 17.73 15.94 -11.67
N LYS A 371 17.14 15.45 -10.57
CA LYS A 371 16.76 14.05 -10.37
C LYS A 371 15.30 13.93 -9.97
N ILE A 372 14.69 12.80 -10.32
CA ILE A 372 13.32 12.46 -9.91
C ILE A 372 13.33 11.06 -9.33
N ILE A 373 12.78 10.91 -8.13
CA ILE A 373 12.47 9.60 -7.57
C ILE A 373 10.95 9.48 -7.53
N MET A 374 10.42 8.52 -8.29
CA MET A 374 8.99 8.24 -8.35
C MET A 374 8.70 6.86 -7.76
N ILE A 375 7.82 6.85 -6.76
CA ILE A 375 7.24 5.68 -6.12
C ILE A 375 5.85 5.44 -6.74
N SER A 376 5.51 4.19 -7.05
CA SER A 376 4.23 3.88 -7.67
C SER A 376 3.67 2.53 -7.23
N CYS A 377 2.51 2.59 -6.58
CA CYS A 377 1.72 1.43 -6.17
C CYS A 377 0.87 0.82 -7.29
N ASP A 378 0.81 1.48 -8.44
CA ASP A 378 0.19 1.01 -9.67
C ASP A 378 1.21 1.08 -10.81
N VAL A 379 1.79 -0.08 -11.15
CA VAL A 379 2.89 -0.17 -12.12
C VAL A 379 2.53 0.36 -13.50
N ALA A 380 1.26 0.28 -13.90
CA ALA A 380 0.79 0.79 -15.19
C ALA A 380 0.71 2.33 -15.19
N ALA A 381 0.21 2.93 -14.10
CA ALA A 381 0.25 4.37 -13.92
C ALA A 381 1.70 4.88 -13.85
N GLY A 382 2.57 4.19 -13.11
CA GLY A 382 3.99 4.51 -13.02
C GLY A 382 4.70 4.48 -14.37
N ALA A 383 4.49 3.44 -15.18
CA ALA A 383 5.08 3.35 -16.52
C ALA A 383 4.56 4.44 -17.47
N ARG A 384 3.25 4.73 -17.44
CA ARG A 384 2.66 5.83 -18.21
C ARG A 384 3.29 7.18 -17.83
N ASP A 385 3.47 7.41 -16.53
CA ASP A 385 4.02 8.67 -16.04
C ASP A 385 5.52 8.76 -16.35
N GLY A 386 6.27 7.66 -16.28
CA GLY A 386 7.65 7.55 -16.72
C GLY A 386 7.85 7.86 -18.21
N LEU A 387 6.93 7.43 -19.08
CA LEU A 387 6.96 7.81 -20.50
C LEU A 387 6.93 9.33 -20.68
N LEU A 388 6.11 10.05 -19.91
CA LEU A 388 6.04 11.52 -19.98
C LEU A 388 7.34 12.18 -19.52
N LEU A 389 8.06 11.57 -18.56
CA LEU A 389 9.38 12.02 -18.14
C LEU A 389 10.39 11.83 -19.28
N GLN A 390 10.36 10.67 -19.94
CA GLN A 390 11.25 10.35 -21.06
C GLN A 390 11.03 11.25 -22.28
N GLU A 391 9.78 11.53 -22.63
CA GLU A 391 9.40 12.49 -23.68
C GLU A 391 9.91 13.91 -23.42
N GLN A 392 10.19 14.24 -22.15
CA GLN A 392 10.71 15.54 -21.72
C GLN A 392 12.20 15.51 -21.35
N GLY A 393 12.93 14.50 -21.82
CA GLY A 393 14.39 14.46 -21.75
C GLY A 393 14.96 13.89 -20.45
N TYR A 394 14.17 13.15 -19.67
CA TYR A 394 14.70 12.37 -18.55
C TYR A 394 14.98 10.93 -18.97
N ARG A 395 15.98 10.32 -18.36
CA ARG A 395 16.36 8.93 -18.59
C ARG A 395 16.24 8.15 -17.29
N MET A 396 15.66 6.96 -17.35
CA MET A 396 15.55 6.10 -16.18
C MET A 396 16.92 5.49 -15.85
N SER A 397 17.51 5.92 -14.74
CA SER A 397 18.82 5.46 -14.29
C SER A 397 18.73 4.17 -13.46
N ALA A 398 17.65 4.00 -12.70
CA ALA A 398 17.41 2.79 -11.92
C ALA A 398 15.92 2.50 -11.76
N LEU A 399 15.60 1.22 -11.58
CA LEU A 399 14.26 0.74 -11.28
C LEU A 399 14.36 -0.35 -10.21
N ARG A 400 13.56 -0.24 -9.16
CA ARG A 400 13.49 -1.20 -8.06
C ARG A 400 12.05 -1.65 -7.84
N ALA A 401 11.84 -2.95 -7.73
CA ALA A 401 10.60 -3.51 -7.21
C ALA A 401 10.71 -3.71 -5.70
N LEU A 402 9.63 -3.41 -4.98
CA LEU A 402 9.52 -3.59 -3.54
C LEU A 402 8.22 -4.32 -3.20
N ASP A 403 8.32 -5.42 -2.46
CA ASP A 403 7.18 -6.14 -1.92
C ASP A 403 6.84 -5.65 -0.51
N LEU A 404 6.10 -4.55 -0.42
CA LEU A 404 5.55 -4.05 0.86
C LEU A 404 4.32 -4.84 1.34
N PHE A 405 3.82 -5.80 0.54
CA PHE A 405 2.58 -6.51 0.84
C PHE A 405 2.68 -8.01 0.52
N PRO A 406 3.48 -8.79 1.29
CA PRO A 406 3.56 -10.23 1.13
C PRO A 406 2.16 -10.88 1.10
N GLY A 407 1.99 -11.87 0.21
CA GLY A 407 0.72 -12.54 -0.03
C GLY A 407 -0.32 -11.73 -0.83
N ALA A 408 -0.20 -10.41 -0.94
CA ALA A 408 -1.11 -9.59 -1.75
C ALA A 408 -0.68 -9.54 -3.22
N GLY A 409 -1.62 -9.24 -4.12
CA GLY A 409 -1.33 -8.94 -5.52
C GLY A 409 -0.81 -7.50 -5.76
N HIS A 410 -0.18 -6.89 -4.77
CA HIS A 410 0.36 -5.53 -4.84
C HIS A 410 1.89 -5.55 -4.83
N VAL A 411 2.48 -4.60 -5.55
CA VAL A 411 3.93 -4.38 -5.63
C VAL A 411 4.14 -2.87 -5.81
N GLU A 412 5.18 -2.35 -5.16
CA GLU A 412 5.63 -0.98 -5.38
C GLU A 412 6.75 -0.96 -6.42
N ALA A 413 6.68 0.00 -7.34
CA ALA A 413 7.77 0.32 -8.26
C ALA A 413 8.41 1.64 -7.84
N MET A 414 9.72 1.64 -7.66
CA MET A 414 10.51 2.83 -7.38
C MET A 414 11.44 3.07 -8.56
N SER A 415 11.40 4.27 -9.15
CA SER A 415 12.18 4.61 -10.34
C SER A 415 12.98 5.89 -10.13
N LEU A 416 14.26 5.86 -10.48
CA LEU A 416 15.16 7.01 -10.47
C LEU A 416 15.34 7.52 -11.89
N TRP A 417 15.07 8.80 -12.09
CA TRP A 417 15.22 9.48 -13.36
C TRP A 417 16.23 10.60 -13.22
N VAL A 418 17.08 10.74 -14.23
CA VAL A 418 18.09 11.80 -14.31
C VAL A 418 17.89 12.55 -15.61
N ARG A 419 18.21 13.84 -15.64
CA ARG A 419 18.20 14.60 -16.90
C ARG A 419 19.21 13.97 -17.87
N GLY A 420 18.74 13.71 -19.09
CA GLY A 420 19.50 13.05 -20.17
C GLY A 420 20.57 13.92 -20.80
#